data_AF-A0A7Y7QIT5-F1
#
_entry.id   AF-A0A7Y7QIT5-F1
#
_cell.length_a   1.000
_cell.length_b   1.000
_cell.length_c   1.000
_cell.angle_alpha   90.00
_cell.angle_beta   90.00
_cell.angle_gamma   90.00
#
_symmetry.space_group_name_H-M   'P 1'
#
loop_
_entity.id
_entity.type
_entity.pdbx_description
1 polymer ?
#
loop_
_entity_poly.entity_id
_entity_poly.type
_entity_poly.pdbx_seq_one_letter_code
_entity_poly.pdbx_strand_id
1 'polypeptide(L)'
;MKKQYIFLIMIIITIYIIFLIGKFKYNEYQINSHIEYIVSLNNEIEKKIKSTNELIEYKTSTAYKNKVLKEQQGFKNKAENVIYLTTEEKYNKFTKEISEFKEDVEKNEKSSDEDNVEEMTIYEKWIYFLFKKTSDL
;
A
#
# COMPACT_ATOMS: atom_id res chain seq x y z
N MET A 1 -55.97 7.53 -55.23
CA MET A 1 -55.52 8.43 -54.15
C MET A 1 -55.10 7.70 -52.86
N LYS A 2 -55.86 6.75 -52.28
CA LYS A 2 -55.47 6.03 -51.03
C LYS A 2 -54.09 5.34 -51.05
N LYS A 3 -53.67 4.77 -52.20
CA LYS A 3 -52.37 4.09 -52.35
C LYS A 3 -51.16 5.05 -52.38
N GLN A 4 -51.33 6.30 -52.78
CA GLN A 4 -50.23 7.28 -52.75
C GLN A 4 -49.87 7.68 -51.31
N TYR A 5 -50.85 7.72 -50.41
CA TYR A 5 -50.62 7.98 -48.99
C TYR A 5 -49.87 6.83 -48.31
N ILE A 6 -50.13 5.57 -48.69
CA ILE A 6 -49.37 4.42 -48.16
C ILE A 6 -47.88 4.54 -48.49
N PHE A 7 -47.56 5.00 -49.71
CA PHE A 7 -46.19 5.15 -50.16
C PHE A 7 -45.47 6.28 -49.41
N LEU A 8 -46.16 7.39 -49.18
CA LEU A 8 -45.63 8.53 -48.42
C LEU A 8 -45.37 8.17 -46.95
N ILE A 9 -46.27 7.39 -46.33
CA ILE A 9 -46.08 6.85 -44.97
C ILE A 9 -44.84 5.94 -44.92
N MET A 10 -44.66 5.06 -45.90
CA MET A 10 -43.49 4.18 -45.97
C MET A 10 -42.19 4.98 -46.05
N ILE A 11 -42.15 6.06 -46.84
CA ILE A 11 -40.99 6.96 -46.92
C ILE A 11 -40.68 7.59 -45.56
N ILE A 12 -41.70 8.09 -44.85
CA ILE A 12 -41.53 8.67 -43.51
C ILE A 12 -40.96 7.64 -42.54
N ILE A 13 -41.46 6.40 -42.57
CA ILE A 13 -40.95 5.31 -41.73
C ILE A 13 -39.49 5.01 -42.08
N THR A 14 -39.12 4.94 -43.35
CA THR A 14 -37.74 4.69 -43.77
C THR A 14 -36.80 5.80 -43.29
N ILE A 15 -37.19 7.07 -43.45
CA ILE A 15 -36.40 8.22 -42.97
C ILE A 15 -36.23 8.15 -41.44
N TYR A 16 -37.29 7.79 -40.71
CA TYR A 16 -37.24 7.64 -39.27
C TYR A 16 -36.28 6.52 -38.82
N ILE A 17 -36.28 5.38 -39.51
CA ILE A 17 -35.35 4.27 -39.22
C ILE A 17 -33.90 4.72 -39.49
N ILE A 18 -33.63 5.43 -40.59
CA ILE A 18 -32.29 5.97 -40.88
C ILE A 18 -31.84 6.92 -39.77
N PHE A 19 -32.72 7.80 -39.29
CA PHE A 19 -32.43 8.70 -38.17
C PHE A 19 -32.08 7.92 -36.90
N LEU A 20 -32.83 6.86 -36.56
CA LEU A 20 -32.55 6.02 -35.41
C LEU A 20 -31.19 5.32 -35.50
N ILE A 21 -30.84 4.78 -36.68
CA ILE A 21 -29.54 4.13 -36.90
C ILE A 21 -28.41 5.15 -36.72
N GLY A 22 -28.55 6.35 -37.28
CA GLY A 22 -27.55 7.42 -37.12
C GLY A 22 -27.36 7.83 -35.66
N LYS A 23 -28.46 8.03 -34.93
CA LYS A 23 -28.44 8.35 -33.50
C LYS A 23 -27.77 7.24 -32.68
N PHE A 24 -28.13 5.99 -32.93
CA PHE A 24 -27.56 4.84 -32.24
C PHE A 24 -26.04 4.76 -32.46
N LYS A 25 -25.61 4.86 -33.73
CA LYS A 25 -24.19 4.83 -34.09
C LYS A 25 -23.39 5.97 -33.47
N TYR A 26 -23.97 7.17 -33.38
CA TYR A 26 -23.34 8.30 -32.72
C TYR A 26 -23.14 8.07 -31.22
N ASN A 27 -24.17 7.54 -30.54
CA ASN A 27 -24.08 7.21 -29.12
C ASN A 27 -23.08 6.08 -28.86
N GLU A 28 -23.09 5.05 -29.70
CA GLU A 28 -22.14 3.94 -29.62
C GLU A 28 -20.69 4.41 -29.76
N TYR A 29 -20.43 5.33 -30.70
CA TYR A 29 -19.10 5.92 -30.87
C TYR A 29 -18.62 6.67 -29.60
N GLN A 30 -19.48 7.50 -29.00
CA GLN A 30 -19.12 8.18 -27.75
C GLN A 30 -18.86 7.18 -26.62
N ILE A 31 -19.75 6.20 -26.45
CA ILE A 31 -19.62 5.17 -25.41
C ILE A 31 -18.31 4.39 -25.59
N ASN A 32 -17.99 3.99 -26.82
CA ASN A 32 -16.77 3.23 -27.08
C ASN A 32 -15.51 4.04 -26.75
N SER A 33 -15.49 5.34 -27.07
CA SER A 33 -14.37 6.22 -26.70
C SER A 33 -14.18 6.36 -25.19
N HIS A 34 -15.29 6.42 -24.43
CA HIS A 34 -15.24 6.45 -22.97
C HIS A 34 -14.78 5.11 -22.38
N ILE A 35 -15.19 3.99 -22.98
CA ILE A 35 -14.73 2.65 -22.58
C ILE A 35 -13.21 2.54 -22.79
N GLU A 36 -12.71 2.94 -23.97
CA GLU A 36 -11.27 2.93 -24.27
C GLU A 36 -10.47 3.76 -23.26
N TYR A 37 -10.97 4.95 -22.90
CA TYR A 37 -10.36 5.79 -21.87
C TYR A 37 -10.36 5.13 -20.47
N ILE A 38 -11.46 4.50 -20.07
CA ILE A 38 -11.52 3.81 -18.77
C ILE A 38 -10.56 2.62 -18.76
N VAL A 39 -10.47 1.86 -19.86
CA VAL A 39 -9.55 0.73 -19.99
C VAL A 39 -8.10 1.18 -19.91
N SER A 40 -7.72 2.28 -20.56
CA SER A 40 -6.35 2.81 -20.48
C SER A 40 -6.02 3.28 -19.07
N LEU A 41 -6.93 3.98 -18.40
CA LEU A 41 -6.77 4.43 -17.01
C LEU A 41 -6.58 3.25 -16.06
N ASN A 42 -7.39 2.20 -16.19
CA ASN A 42 -7.28 0.99 -15.37
C ASN A 42 -5.92 0.32 -15.55
N ASN A 43 -5.45 0.18 -16.80
CA ASN A 43 -4.13 -0.39 -17.09
C ASN A 43 -2.98 0.43 -16.47
N GLU A 44 -3.08 1.76 -16.48
CA GLU A 44 -2.08 2.62 -15.84
C GLU A 44 -2.07 2.47 -14.31
N ILE A 45 -3.26 2.42 -13.70
CA ILE A 45 -3.42 2.22 -12.26
C ILE A 45 -2.86 0.85 -11.86
N GLU A 46 -3.16 -0.21 -12.61
CA GLU A 46 -2.66 -1.55 -12.34
C GLU A 46 -1.12 -1.61 -12.37
N LYS A 47 -0.49 -0.97 -13.36
CA LYS A 47 0.99 -0.84 -13.41
C LYS A 47 1.55 -0.10 -12.20
N LYS A 48 0.88 0.97 -11.75
CA LYS A 48 1.28 1.71 -10.54
C LYS A 48 1.13 0.86 -9.27
N ILE A 49 0.05 0.10 -9.15
CA ILE A 49 -0.17 -0.82 -8.03
C ILE A 49 0.93 -1.87 -8.00
N LYS A 50 1.23 -2.49 -9.14
CA LYS A 50 2.28 -3.52 -9.25
C LYS A 50 3.64 -2.98 -8.83
N SER A 51 4.07 -1.85 -9.41
CA SER A 51 5.36 -1.24 -9.05
C SER A 51 5.43 -0.79 -7.60
N THR A 52 4.32 -0.30 -7.05
CA THR A 52 4.24 0.06 -5.62
C THR A 52 4.36 -1.17 -4.73
N ASN A 53 3.71 -2.27 -5.08
CA ASN A 53 3.81 -3.53 -4.33
C ASN A 53 5.22 -4.10 -4.37
N GLU A 54 5.88 -4.11 -5.53
CA GLU A 54 7.29 -4.52 -5.67
C GLU A 54 8.21 -3.66 -4.79
N LEU A 55 7.98 -2.34 -4.75
CA LEU A 55 8.73 -1.43 -3.90
C LEU A 55 8.48 -1.68 -2.40
N ILE A 56 7.24 -1.94 -2.02
CA ILE A 56 6.88 -2.29 -0.64
C ILE A 56 7.57 -3.60 -0.25
N GLU A 57 7.49 -4.63 -1.08
CA GLU A 57 8.14 -5.93 -0.84
C GLU A 57 9.66 -5.77 -0.70
N TYR A 58 10.27 -4.98 -1.57
CA TYR A 58 11.69 -4.65 -1.45
C TYR A 58 12.01 -3.93 -0.14
N LYS A 59 11.21 -2.95 0.28
CA LYS A 59 11.42 -2.20 1.52
C LYS A 59 11.14 -3.03 2.78
N THR A 60 10.22 -3.98 2.72
CA THR A 60 9.91 -4.87 3.85
C THR A 60 10.93 -5.99 4.00
N SER A 61 11.70 -6.28 2.93
CA SER A 61 12.76 -7.29 2.95
C SER A 61 13.78 -7.06 4.06
N THR A 62 14.28 -8.17 4.61
CA THR A 62 15.32 -8.15 5.66
C THR A 62 16.61 -7.51 5.16
N ALA A 63 16.94 -7.69 3.89
CA ALA A 63 18.11 -7.09 3.26
C ALA A 63 18.05 -5.56 3.24
N TYR A 64 16.91 -4.97 2.85
CA TYR A 64 16.73 -3.52 2.86
C TYR A 64 16.73 -2.96 4.29
N LYS A 65 16.02 -3.62 5.21
CA LYS A 65 16.04 -3.25 6.63
C LYS A 65 17.45 -3.27 7.21
N ASN A 66 18.23 -4.32 6.92
CA ASN A 66 19.62 -4.44 7.36
C ASN A 66 20.51 -3.35 6.72
N LYS A 67 20.33 -3.07 5.43
CA LYS A 67 21.00 -1.94 4.76
C LYS A 67 20.73 -0.62 5.48
N VAL A 68 19.47 -0.30 5.77
CA VAL A 68 19.09 0.93 6.46
C VAL A 68 19.68 0.98 7.88
N LEU A 69 19.63 -0.12 8.63
CA LEU A 69 20.21 -0.20 9.98
C LEU A 69 21.74 -0.02 9.98
N LYS A 70 22.43 -0.59 8.98
CA LYS A 70 23.88 -0.40 8.77
C LYS A 70 24.22 1.05 8.42
N GLU A 71 23.45 1.67 7.53
CA GLU A 71 23.68 3.06 7.07
C GLU A 71 23.34 4.11 8.13
N GLN A 72 22.23 3.95 8.87
CA GLN A 72 21.73 4.97 9.79
C GLN A 72 22.26 4.82 11.23
N GLN A 73 22.37 3.58 11.71
CA GLN A 73 22.64 3.31 13.13
C GLN A 73 23.99 2.60 13.32
N GLY A 74 24.78 2.41 12.25
CA GLY A 74 26.08 1.76 12.32
C GLY A 74 26.00 0.31 12.82
N PHE A 75 24.84 -0.33 12.74
CA PHE A 75 24.68 -1.70 13.20
C PHE A 75 25.53 -2.64 12.36
N LYS A 76 26.06 -3.69 12.99
CA LYS A 76 26.81 -4.75 12.31
C LYS A 76 26.20 -6.11 12.62
N ASN A 77 26.26 -7.03 11.66
CA ASN A 77 25.89 -8.41 11.93
C ASN A 77 26.95 -9.05 12.85
N LYS A 78 26.56 -10.05 13.66
CA LYS A 78 27.44 -10.67 14.68
C LYS A 78 28.75 -11.24 14.11
N ALA A 79 28.77 -11.63 12.84
CA ALA A 79 29.93 -12.23 12.17
C ALA A 79 30.79 -11.24 11.36
N GLU A 80 30.47 -9.94 11.35
CA GLU A 80 31.17 -8.94 10.53
C GLU A 80 32.19 -8.14 11.34
N ASN A 81 33.41 -8.02 10.81
CA ASN A 81 34.43 -7.10 11.31
C ASN A 81 34.32 -5.76 10.55
N VAL A 82 33.82 -4.73 11.24
CA VAL A 82 33.63 -3.38 10.68
C VAL A 82 34.75 -2.46 11.14
N ILE A 83 35.45 -1.84 10.19
CA ILE A 83 36.52 -0.86 10.43
C ILE A 83 35.95 0.53 10.17
N TYR A 84 36.01 1.42 11.16
CA TYR A 84 35.51 2.79 11.02
C TYR A 84 36.65 3.74 10.68
N LEU A 85 36.58 4.38 9.51
CA LEU A 85 37.54 5.40 9.08
C LEU A 85 37.06 6.78 9.51
N THR A 86 37.12 7.08 10.81
CA THR A 86 36.71 8.38 11.37
C THR A 86 37.57 8.80 12.56
N THR A 87 37.45 10.06 13.02
CA THR A 87 38.13 10.57 14.22
C THR A 87 37.55 9.95 15.50
N GLU A 88 38.38 9.73 16.53
CA GLU A 88 38.00 9.04 17.78
C GLU A 88 36.74 9.61 18.46
N GLU A 89 36.54 10.92 18.41
CA GLU A 89 35.34 11.57 18.98
C GLU A 89 34.04 11.18 18.26
N LYS A 90 34.06 11.08 16.93
CA LYS A 90 32.89 10.65 16.15
C LYS A 90 32.60 9.17 16.35
N TYR A 91 33.64 8.35 16.45
CA TYR A 91 33.49 6.91 16.72
C TYR A 91 32.78 6.66 18.07
N ASN A 92 33.19 7.37 19.12
CA ASN A 92 32.62 7.20 20.46
C ASN A 92 31.15 7.60 20.57
N LYS A 93 30.72 8.63 19.83
CA LYS A 93 29.32 9.10 19.84
C LYS A 93 28.34 8.03 19.34
N PHE A 94 28.71 7.29 18.31
CA PHE A 94 27.83 6.27 17.71
C PHE A 94 27.97 4.87 18.32
N THR A 95 29.06 4.60 19.05
CA THR A 95 29.32 3.25 19.59
C THR A 95 29.08 3.11 21.08
N LYS A 96 29.27 4.16 21.89
CA LYS A 96 29.01 4.11 23.35
C LYS A 96 27.52 4.06 23.70
N GLU A 97 26.68 4.83 23.01
CA GLU A 97 25.21 4.77 23.21
C GLU A 97 24.64 3.37 22.88
N ILE A 98 25.26 2.63 21.94
CA ILE A 98 24.81 1.28 21.55
C ILE A 98 25.29 0.20 22.55
N SER A 99 26.43 0.40 23.22
CA SER A 99 26.89 -0.54 24.26
C SER A 99 26.02 -0.50 25.51
N GLU A 100 25.50 0.67 25.89
CA GLU A 100 24.55 0.79 27.01
C GLU A 100 23.23 0.06 26.70
N PHE A 101 22.73 0.14 25.46
CA PHE A 101 21.53 -0.59 25.04
C PHE A 101 21.71 -2.12 24.97
N LYS A 102 22.96 -2.62 24.88
CA LYS A 102 23.23 -4.07 24.87
C LYS A 102 23.31 -4.67 26.28
N GLU A 103 23.71 -3.89 27.29
CA GLU A 103 23.74 -4.39 28.67
C GLU A 103 22.34 -4.63 29.24
N ASP A 104 21.32 -3.92 28.75
CA ASP A 104 19.92 -4.11 29.19
C ASP A 104 19.22 -5.32 28.57
N VAL A 105 19.73 -5.87 27.46
CA VAL A 105 19.11 -7.02 26.77
C VAL A 105 19.58 -8.37 27.34
N GLU A 106 20.75 -8.42 28.01
CA GLU A 106 21.32 -9.67 28.55
C GLU A 106 21.02 -9.91 30.05
N LYS A 107 20.32 -9.00 30.73
CA LYS A 107 20.03 -9.08 32.18
C LYS A 107 18.55 -9.17 32.58
N ASN A 108 17.65 -9.54 31.67
CA ASN A 108 16.26 -9.83 32.02
C ASN A 108 15.88 -11.30 31.77
N GLU A 109 16.59 -12.21 32.44
CA GLU A 109 15.97 -13.47 32.88
C GLU A 109 15.49 -13.27 34.33
N LYS A 110 14.17 -13.32 34.51
CA LYS A 110 13.40 -13.22 35.77
C LYS A 110 13.20 -11.81 36.32
N SER A 111 12.24 -11.09 35.73
CA SER A 111 11.34 -10.22 36.49
C SER A 111 9.94 -10.84 36.46
N SER A 112 9.54 -11.33 37.63
CA SER A 112 8.19 -11.71 37.99
C SER A 112 7.27 -10.50 37.87
N ASP A 113 6.35 -10.53 36.90
CA ASP A 113 5.00 -9.98 36.98
C ASP A 113 4.27 -10.50 35.73
N GLU A 114 3.91 -11.79 35.77
CA GLU A 114 2.92 -12.38 34.86
C GLU A 114 1.55 -11.78 35.19
N ASP A 115 1.27 -10.62 34.61
CA ASP A 115 -0.12 -10.20 34.40
C ASP A 115 -0.75 -11.26 33.49
N ASN A 116 -1.65 -12.07 34.06
CA ASN A 116 -2.38 -13.17 33.45
C ASN A 116 -3.27 -12.68 32.29
N VAL A 117 -2.68 -12.34 31.14
CA VAL A 117 -3.39 -11.95 29.91
C VAL A 117 -3.85 -13.19 29.13
N GLU A 118 -3.32 -14.38 29.44
CA GLU A 118 -3.70 -15.61 28.75
C GLU A 118 -5.14 -16.03 29.05
N GLU A 119 -5.64 -15.79 30.27
CA GLU A 119 -7.00 -16.13 30.71
C GLU A 119 -8.09 -15.13 30.28
N MET A 120 -7.70 -13.99 29.70
CA MET A 120 -8.65 -12.94 29.30
C MET A 120 -9.38 -13.29 28.00
N THR A 121 -10.68 -12.97 27.95
CA THR A 121 -11.46 -13.00 26.73
C THR A 121 -10.96 -11.95 25.73
N ILE A 122 -11.26 -12.13 24.45
CA ILE A 122 -10.82 -11.22 23.38
C ILE A 122 -11.26 -9.77 23.66
N TYR A 123 -12.44 -9.57 24.24
CA TYR A 123 -12.95 -8.23 24.60
C TYR A 123 -12.13 -7.58 25.73
N GLU A 124 -11.81 -8.33 26.78
CA GLU A 124 -11.01 -7.86 27.91
C GLU A 124 -9.59 -7.50 27.48
N LYS A 125 -9.01 -8.25 26.54
CA LYS A 125 -7.71 -7.93 25.93
C LYS A 125 -7.74 -6.56 25.24
N TRP A 126 -8.78 -6.27 24.46
CA TRP A 126 -8.92 -4.98 23.79
C TRP A 126 -9.04 -3.82 24.77
N ILE A 127 -9.81 -3.98 25.84
CA ILE A 127 -9.91 -2.96 26.90
C ILE A 127 -8.56 -2.77 27.59
N TYR A 128 -7.89 -3.85 28.01
CA TYR A 128 -6.59 -3.79 28.66
C TYR A 128 -5.55 -3.06 27.80
N PHE A 129 -5.48 -3.36 26.49
CA PHE A 129 -4.56 -2.66 25.57
C PHE A 129 -4.90 -1.18 25.36
N LEU A 130 -6.18 -0.81 25.37
CA LEU A 130 -6.59 0.59 25.18
C LEU A 130 -6.28 1.46 26.40
N PHE A 131 -6.35 0.90 27.62
CA PHE A 131 -6.19 1.67 28.86
C PHE A 131 -4.84 1.49 29.57
N LYS A 132 -4.02 0.46 29.22
CA LYS A 132 -2.66 0.32 29.76
C LYS A 132 -1.72 1.44 29.31
N LYS A 133 -1.99 2.08 28.17
CA LYS A 133 -1.14 3.16 27.63
C LYS A 133 -1.39 4.55 28.24
N THR A 134 -2.41 4.70 29.10
CA THR A 134 -2.76 5.98 29.71
C THR A 134 -2.16 6.22 31.10
N SER A 135 -1.37 5.29 31.64
CA SER A 135 -0.76 5.43 32.98
C SER A 135 0.68 5.98 32.99
N ASP A 136 1.28 6.22 31.82
CA ASP A 136 2.63 6.82 31.71
C ASP A 136 2.55 8.24 31.11
N LEU A 137 1.91 9.16 31.83
CA LEU A 137 1.91 10.60 31.55
C LEU A 137 2.19 11.40 32.81
#